data_AF-A0A1I3IDL1-F1
#
_entry.id   AF-A0A1I3IDL1-F1
#
_cell.length_a   1.000
_cell.length_b   1.000
_cell.length_c   1.000
_cell.angle_alpha   90.00
_cell.angle_beta   90.00
_cell.angle_gamma   90.00
#
_symmetry.space_group_name_H-M   'P 1'
#
loop_
_entity.id
_entity.type
_entity.pdbx_description
1 polymer ?
#
loop_
_entity_poly.entity_id
_entity_poly.type
_entity_poly.pdbx_seq_one_letter_code
_entity_poly.pdbx_strand_id
1 'polypeptide(L)'
;MPGVKITAGNGDDRDPVPELARSLSGKLFGDRGYISQTLFEQLWEQGVQLVTRVRKNMKNKLLPLFDKILLRKRSIIEGVNDQLKNIS
;
A
#
# COMPACT_ATOMS: atom_id res chain seq x y z
N MET A 1 11.84 -6.68 -12.74
CA MET A 1 12.05 -6.81 -11.28
C MET A 1 11.10 -7.88 -10.79
N PRO A 2 11.52 -8.83 -9.93
CA PRO A 2 10.61 -9.85 -9.44
C PRO A 2 9.52 -9.17 -8.62
N GLY A 3 8.25 -9.39 -8.95
CA GLY A 3 7.10 -8.87 -8.18
C GLY A 3 6.91 -9.54 -6.81
N VAL A 4 7.95 -10.21 -6.31
CA VAL A 4 7.95 -11.02 -5.09
C VAL A 4 9.31 -10.85 -4.42
N LYS A 5 9.29 -10.61 -3.10
CA LYS A 5 10.47 -10.59 -2.24
C LYS A 5 10.18 -11.47 -1.02
N ILE A 6 11.05 -12.44 -0.78
CA ILE A 6 10.95 -13.36 0.36
C ILE A 6 11.70 -12.74 1.53
N THR A 7 11.02 -12.57 2.65
CA THR A 7 11.57 -12.06 3.91
C THR A 7 11.64 -13.17 4.96
N ALA A 8 12.53 -13.02 5.94
CA ALA A 8 12.50 -13.86 7.13
C ALA A 8 11.19 -13.60 7.90
N GLY A 9 10.62 -14.63 8.53
CA GLY A 9 9.31 -14.53 9.18
C GLY A 9 9.23 -13.56 10.37
N ASN A 10 10.37 -13.04 10.84
CA ASN A 10 10.47 -12.05 11.91
C ASN A 10 10.75 -10.62 11.41
N GLY A 11 10.89 -10.42 10.09
CA GLY A 11 11.12 -9.12 9.48
C GLY A 11 9.87 -8.26 9.42
N ASP A 12 10.05 -6.94 9.32
CA ASP A 12 8.94 -6.02 9.10
C ASP A 12 8.53 -6.05 7.62
N ASP A 13 7.26 -6.37 7.35
CA ASP A 13 6.72 -6.42 5.99
C ASP A 13 6.81 -5.07 5.24
N ARG A 14 7.08 -3.97 5.95
CA ARG A 14 7.31 -2.64 5.37
C ARG A 14 8.68 -2.49 4.72
N ASP A 15 9.69 -3.21 5.20
CA ASP A 15 11.07 -3.11 4.73
C ASP A 15 11.26 -3.43 3.24
N PRO A 16 10.61 -4.46 2.65
CA PRO A 16 10.74 -4.74 1.22
C PRO A 16 9.96 -3.77 0.32
N VAL A 17 9.00 -3.00 0.85
CA VAL A 17 8.05 -2.22 0.05
C VAL A 17 8.73 -1.18 -0.87
N PRO A 18 9.70 -0.37 -0.41
CA PRO A 18 10.38 0.59 -1.29
C PRO A 18 11.15 -0.06 -2.44
N GLU A 19 11.62 -1.29 -2.27
CA GLU A 19 12.28 -2.02 -3.36
C GLU A 19 11.25 -2.57 -4.35
N LEU A 20 10.16 -3.15 -3.86
CA LEU A 20 9.06 -3.65 -4.68
C LEU A 20 8.39 -2.54 -5.49
N ALA A 21 8.32 -1.33 -4.93
CA ALA A 21 7.69 -0.17 -5.56
C ALA A 21 8.60 0.59 -6.54
N ARG A 22 9.88 0.23 -6.68
CA ARG A 22 10.87 1.03 -7.43
C ARG A 22 10.53 1.27 -8.91
N SER A 23 9.72 0.38 -9.51
CA SER A 23 9.26 0.50 -10.90
C SER A 23 7.78 0.89 -11.01
N LEU A 24 7.12 1.17 -9.88
CA LEU A 24 5.73 1.60 -9.83
C LEU A 24 5.65 3.12 -9.82
N SER A 25 4.51 3.64 -10.22
CA SER A 25 4.16 5.06 -10.08
C SER A 25 2.68 5.18 -9.74
N GLY A 26 2.27 6.33 -9.22
CA GLY A 26 0.88 6.60 -8.88
C GLY A 26 0.58 6.30 -7.42
N LYS A 27 -0.44 5.48 -7.12
CA LYS A 27 -0.95 5.29 -5.75
C LYS A 27 -0.81 3.84 -5.29
N LEU A 28 -0.24 3.66 -4.10
CA LEU A 28 -0.14 2.36 -3.43
C LEU A 28 -1.11 2.32 -2.25
N PHE A 29 -2.10 1.42 -2.30
CA PHE A 29 -3.10 1.29 -1.24
C PHE A 29 -2.69 0.21 -0.24
N GLY A 30 -2.43 0.63 1.00
CA GLY A 30 -1.95 -0.24 2.08
C GLY A 30 -2.92 -0.34 3.26
N ASP A 31 -2.73 -1.38 4.08
CA ASP A 31 -3.43 -1.53 5.35
C ASP A 31 -2.87 -0.62 6.44
N ARG A 32 -3.56 -0.56 7.59
CA ARG A 32 -3.13 0.22 8.75
C ARG A 32 -1.78 -0.23 9.34
N GLY A 33 -1.33 -1.44 9.02
CA GLY A 33 0.00 -1.95 9.37
C GLY A 33 1.14 -1.21 8.65
N TYR A 34 0.88 -0.75 7.42
CA TYR A 34 1.85 -0.05 6.58
C TYR A 34 2.00 1.44 6.90
N ILE A 35 1.35 1.93 7.96
CA ILE A 35 1.51 3.31 8.40
C ILE A 35 2.92 3.47 8.98
N SER A 36 3.76 4.20 8.26
CA SER A 36 5.09 4.64 8.67
C SER A 36 5.41 5.94 7.95
N GLN A 37 5.91 6.94 8.67
CA GLN A 37 6.27 8.23 8.08
C GLN A 37 7.46 8.06 7.14
N THR A 38 8.47 7.29 7.55
CA THR A 38 9.65 6.97 6.74
C THR A 38 9.26 6.25 5.45
N LEU A 39 8.36 5.26 5.52
CA LEU A 39 7.90 4.54 4.33
C LEU A 39 7.15 5.46 3.37
N PHE A 40 6.32 6.36 3.90
CA PHE A 40 5.60 7.33 3.10
C PHE A 40 6.57 8.25 2.33
N GLU A 41 7.59 8.78 3.01
CA GLU A 41 8.58 9.67 2.40
C GLU A 41 9.40 8.97 1.32
N GLN A 42 9.90 7.75 1.60
CA GLN A 42 10.65 6.96 0.62
C GLN A 42 9.84 6.66 -0.64
N LEU A 43 8.58 6.26 -0.49
CA LEU A 43 7.71 5.99 -1.64
C LEU A 43 7.36 7.28 -2.39
N TRP A 44 7.17 8.38 -1.67
CA TRP A 44 6.88 9.67 -2.27
C TRP A 44 8.03 10.16 -3.17
N GLU A 45 9.28 10.00 -2.71
CA GLU A 45 10.48 10.28 -3.51
C GLU A 45 10.56 9.40 -4.77
N GLN A 46 10.03 8.18 -4.73
CA GLN A 46 9.93 7.27 -5.87
C GLN A 46 8.74 7.58 -6.80
N GLY A 47 7.93 8.61 -6.52
CA GLY A 47 6.74 8.94 -7.30
C GLY A 47 5.52 8.05 -6.99
N VAL A 48 5.52 7.40 -5.83
CA VAL A 48 4.45 6.54 -5.35
C VAL A 48 3.81 7.14 -4.09
N GLN A 49 2.53 7.48 -4.17
CA GLN A 49 1.75 7.94 -3.04
C GLN A 49 1.23 6.75 -2.24
N LEU A 50 1.73 6.55 -1.03
CA LEU A 50 1.16 5.58 -0.09
C LEU A 50 -0.17 6.11 0.50
N VAL A 51 -1.24 5.36 0.28
CA VAL A 51 -2.60 5.66 0.73
C VAL A 51 -3.07 4.60 1.72
N THR A 52 -3.34 5.00 2.96
CA THR A 52 -3.81 4.12 4.03
C THR A 52 -5.02 4.70 4.75
N ARG A 53 -5.76 3.87 5.50
CA ARG A 53 -6.74 4.39 6.47
C ARG A 53 -6.03 5.09 7.63
N VAL A 54 -6.51 6.27 8.02
CA VAL A 54 -5.97 7.04 9.16
C VAL A 54 -6.33 6.35 10.48
N ARG A 55 -5.41 6.32 11.47
CA ARG A 55 -5.71 5.87 12.85
C ARG A 55 -6.36 7.00 13.65
N LYS A 56 -7.19 6.67 14.64
CA LYS A 56 -7.91 7.65 15.48
C LYS A 56 -7.00 8.71 16.12
N ASN A 57 -5.76 8.34 16.46
CA ASN A 57 -4.80 9.23 17.13
C ASN A 57 -3.84 9.95 16.15
N MET A 58 -4.05 9.84 14.84
CA MET A 58 -3.27 10.57 13.85
C MET A 58 -3.94 11.90 13.51
N LYS A 59 -3.14 12.92 13.22
CA LYS A 59 -3.64 14.16 12.62
C LYS A 59 -4.42 13.81 11.35
N ASN A 60 -5.66 14.28 11.27
CA ASN A 60 -6.49 14.00 10.11
C ASN A 60 -5.85 14.66 8.88
N LYS A 61 -5.51 13.86 7.88
CA LYS A 61 -5.00 14.35 6.60
C LYS A 61 -6.17 14.37 5.61
N LEU A 62 -6.24 15.41 4.79
CA LEU A 62 -7.21 15.46 3.70
C LEU A 62 -6.89 14.33 2.71
N LEU A 63 -7.80 13.36 2.61
CA LEU A 63 -7.78 12.31 1.62
C LEU A 63 -8.82 12.65 0.54
N PRO A 64 -8.45 12.63 -0.74
CA PRO A 64 -9.41 12.78 -1.83
C PRO A 64 -10.58 11.80 -1.66
N LEU A 65 -11.80 12.25 -2.01
CA LEU A 65 -13.01 11.44 -1.83
C LEU A 65 -12.89 10.08 -2.53
N PHE A 66 -12.29 10.07 -3.72
CA PHE A 66 -12.08 8.85 -4.50
C PHE A 66 -11.18 7.84 -3.77
N ASP A 67 -10.06 8.28 -3.20
CA ASP A 67 -9.15 7.43 -2.44
C ASP A 67 -9.82 6.86 -1.19
N LYS A 68 -10.66 7.68 -0.54
CA LYS A 68 -11.47 7.25 0.61
C LYS A 68 -12.50 6.19 0.22
N ILE A 69 -13.12 6.30 -0.95
CA ILE A 69 -14.06 5.31 -1.48
C ILE A 69 -13.33 4.01 -1.78
N LEU A 70 -12.17 4.06 -2.45
CA LEU A 70 -11.35 2.89 -2.76
C LEU A 70 -10.93 2.14 -1.49
N LEU A 71 -10.46 2.87 -0.47
CA LEU A 71 -10.15 2.27 0.84
C LEU A 71 -11.37 1.62 1.51
N ARG A 72 -12.59 2.13 1.29
CA ARG A 72 -13.83 1.56 1.85
C ARG A 72 -14.31 0.34 1.06
N LYS A 73 -13.99 0.26 -0.23
CA LYS A 73 -14.37 -0.81 -1.15
C LYS A 73 -13.28 -1.87 -1.34
N ARG A 74 -12.23 -1.88 -0.50
CA ARG A 74 -11.10 -2.83 -0.59
C ARG A 74 -11.52 -4.29 -0.71
N SER A 75 -12.51 -4.76 0.04
CA SER A 75 -12.96 -6.16 -0.05
C SER A 75 -13.45 -6.55 -1.45
N ILE A 76 -14.01 -5.61 -2.21
CA ILE A 76 -14.41 -5.86 -3.61
C ILE A 76 -13.17 -5.91 -4.51
N ILE A 77 -12.24 -4.96 -4.32
CA ILE A 77 -10.98 -4.91 -5.08
C ILE A 77 -10.16 -6.19 -4.84
N GLU A 78 -10.06 -6.62 -3.58
CA GLU A 78 -9.39 -7.86 -3.18
C GLU A 78 -10.08 -9.07 -3.79
N GLY A 79 -11.42 -9.15 -3.75
CA GLY A 79 -12.16 -10.24 -4.38
C GLY A 79 -11.93 -10.34 -5.90
N VAL A 80 -11.92 -9.20 -6.61
CA VAL A 80 -11.59 -9.19 -8.05
C VAL A 80 -10.14 -9.59 -8.28
N ASN A 81 -9.19 -9.06 -7.50
CA ASN A 81 -7.79 -9.43 -7.61
C ASN A 81 -7.55 -10.91 -7.34
N ASP A 82 -8.25 -11.50 -6.37
CA ASP A 82 -8.13 -12.91 -6.06
C ASP A 82 -8.71 -13.77 -7.17
N GLN A 83 -9.78 -13.35 -7.83
CA GLN A 83 -10.21 -14.00 -9.08
C GLN A 83 -9.11 -13.89 -10.14
N LEU A 84 -8.59 -12.69 -10.42
CA LEU A 84 -7.55 -12.48 -11.45
C LEU A 84 -6.25 -13.29 -11.20
N LYS A 85 -5.88 -13.52 -9.94
CA LYS A 85 -4.71 -14.35 -9.59
C LYS A 85 -4.95 -15.85 -9.81
N ASN A 86 -6.20 -16.30 -9.69
CA ASN A 86 -6.58 -17.71 -9.71
C ASN A 86 -7.23 -18.16 -11.02
N ILE A 87 -7.54 -17.23 -11.93
CA ILE A 87 -7.96 -17.55 -13.30
C ILE A 87 -6.69 -17.91 -14.07
N SER A 88 -6.41 -19.21 -14.17
CA SER A 88 -5.44 -19.78 -15.10
C SER A 88 -6.07 -20.05 -16.46
#